data_AF-A0A2A8D4I4-F1
#
_entry.id   AF-A0A2A8D4I4-F1
#
_cell.length_a   1.000
_cell.length_b   1.000
_cell.length_c   1.000
_cell.angle_alpha   90.00
_cell.angle_beta   90.00
_cell.angle_gamma   90.00
#
_symmetry.space_group_name_H-M   'P 1'
#
loop_
_entity.id
_entity.type
_entity.pdbx_description
1 polymer ?
#
loop_
_entity_poly.entity_id
_entity_poly.type
_entity_poly.pdbx_seq_one_letter_code
_entity_poly.pdbx_strand_id
1 'polypeptide(L)'
;MAGLTAPITTGWDSSQAANRGGFDQRDRESTMGHLVADMYLSAANSTGRTPADIGIVNPGGLRDEFPGGLRTSLDTAVSDVTVAQALNVTPFANNLWTTTLTGAQLKQVLEEQWQTTADGAQTSRAYLQLGLSSNVSYTFTGARDSSGHATLNNNIDEIFIDGKKVIDDQQITVAIPSFLLGGGDNFRTLSQGMDAKDTALVDSDAFQSYLKGEGTISPRFNKQAVKISDVADSYDASGNLTFTASELNVDSFKAPAVEKLSVSVDGVELGTASVEGGTAKVDVPLAGKVAAGEHVVMLKDAATGTEAHLTVTVGGKKAVAFPDVPAGSLFYNEITWMQQSGITTGWEDGTFRPYDSVSREAMAAFFYRAAGSPQFEAPAVSPFKDVASTSPFYKEIAWMSSAKLSTGWADGNYRPYDEVSREATAAFFYRADQNGVKF
;
A
#
# COMPACT_ATOMS: atom_id res chain seq x y z
N MET A 1 15.64 10.78 33.72
CA MET A 1 16.25 11.18 32.42
C MET A 1 15.20 11.84 31.57
N ALA A 2 14.07 11.17 31.37
CA ALA A 2 12.85 11.74 30.81
C ALA A 2 11.67 11.38 31.72
N GLY A 3 10.67 12.24 31.83
CA GLY A 3 9.37 11.89 32.36
C GLY A 3 8.67 10.88 31.44
N LEU A 4 7.75 10.09 32.00
CA LEU A 4 6.97 9.10 31.27
C LEU A 4 5.50 9.32 31.57
N THR A 5 4.65 9.42 30.54
CA THR A 5 3.21 9.66 30.75
C THR A 5 2.40 8.36 30.88
N ALA A 6 2.83 7.30 30.20
CA ALA A 6 2.22 5.98 30.20
C ALA A 6 3.25 4.92 29.77
N PRO A 7 2.99 3.62 29.99
CA PRO A 7 3.89 2.57 29.54
C PRO A 7 4.20 2.64 28.05
N ILE A 8 5.48 2.44 27.69
CA ILE A 8 5.96 2.27 26.32
C ILE A 8 6.59 0.89 26.28
N THR A 9 6.07 0.00 25.45
CA THR A 9 6.37 -1.43 25.53
C THR A 9 6.74 -2.00 24.18
N THR A 10 7.53 -3.08 24.22
CA THR A 10 7.63 -4.01 23.09
C THR A 10 6.26 -4.64 22.81
N GLY A 11 6.14 -5.40 21.72
CA GLY A 11 4.89 -6.07 21.38
C GLY A 11 4.38 -6.91 22.55
N TRP A 12 3.08 -6.84 22.78
CA TRP A 12 2.40 -7.39 23.95
C TRP A 12 1.30 -8.36 23.56
N ASP A 13 1.19 -9.45 24.33
CA ASP A 13 0.14 -10.45 24.23
C ASP A 13 -0.41 -10.75 25.62
N SER A 14 -1.65 -10.34 25.87
CA SER A 14 -2.32 -10.57 27.15
C SER A 14 -2.51 -12.06 27.47
N SER A 15 -2.63 -12.92 26.45
CA SER A 15 -2.74 -14.36 26.64
C SER A 15 -1.43 -14.99 27.14
N GLN A 16 -0.30 -14.31 26.93
CA GLN A 16 1.02 -14.71 27.38
C GLN A 16 1.48 -13.92 28.61
N ALA A 17 0.58 -13.27 29.35
CA ALA A 17 0.94 -12.46 30.52
C ALA A 17 1.79 -13.22 31.56
N ALA A 18 1.65 -14.54 31.67
CA ALA A 18 2.49 -15.38 32.55
C ALA A 18 3.96 -15.49 32.08
N ASN A 19 4.23 -15.28 30.79
CA ASN A 19 5.55 -15.38 30.17
C ASN A 19 6.16 -13.98 30.03
N ARG A 20 6.92 -13.55 31.04
CA ARG A 20 7.57 -12.21 31.08
C ARG A 20 6.57 -11.05 30.95
N GLY A 21 5.37 -11.18 31.50
CA GLY A 21 4.34 -10.14 31.41
C GLY A 21 3.63 -10.06 30.04
N GLY A 22 3.93 -10.98 29.12
CA GLY A 22 3.37 -10.97 27.75
C GLY A 22 4.15 -10.11 26.76
N PHE A 23 5.30 -9.56 27.15
CA PHE A 23 6.16 -8.68 26.33
C PHE A 23 7.18 -9.45 25.45
N ASP A 24 8.01 -8.73 24.68
CA ASP A 24 8.99 -9.27 23.70
C ASP A 24 8.32 -10.06 22.56
N GLN A 25 7.05 -9.73 22.24
CA GLN A 25 6.38 -10.25 21.05
C GLN A 25 6.90 -9.46 19.83
N ARG A 26 7.51 -10.18 18.90
CA ARG A 26 8.23 -9.59 17.76
C ARG A 26 7.44 -9.60 16.47
N ASP A 27 6.27 -10.22 16.49
CA ASP A 27 5.38 -10.46 15.37
C ASP A 27 4.33 -9.35 15.19
N ARG A 28 4.38 -8.31 16.03
CA ARG A 28 3.36 -7.27 16.12
C ARG A 28 3.93 -5.89 16.42
N GLU A 29 3.17 -4.88 16.03
CA GLU A 29 3.59 -3.48 16.09
C GLU A 29 3.60 -2.99 17.54
N SER A 30 4.56 -2.12 17.88
CA SER A 30 4.75 -1.72 19.27
C SER A 30 5.19 -0.27 19.45
N THR A 31 4.71 0.34 20.53
CA THR A 31 5.06 1.70 20.97
C THR A 31 6.56 1.88 21.22
N MET A 32 7.27 0.84 21.66
CA MET A 32 8.74 0.89 21.78
C MET A 32 9.43 0.91 20.41
N GLY A 33 8.92 0.16 19.44
CA GLY A 33 9.40 0.22 18.05
C GLY A 33 9.25 1.62 17.46
N HIS A 34 8.09 2.24 17.67
CA HIS A 34 7.81 3.63 17.29
C HIS A 34 8.82 4.61 17.89
N LEU A 35 9.01 4.55 19.22
CA LEU A 35 9.89 5.46 19.94
C LEU A 35 11.35 5.35 19.48
N VAL A 36 11.85 4.12 19.32
CA VAL A 36 13.24 3.90 18.93
C VAL A 36 13.47 4.23 17.46
N ALA A 37 12.50 3.99 16.58
CA ALA A 37 12.60 4.42 15.18
C ALA A 37 12.61 5.95 15.04
N ASP A 38 11.79 6.68 15.81
CA ASP A 38 11.86 8.14 15.88
C ASP A 38 13.23 8.64 16.39
N MET A 39 13.81 7.94 17.38
CA MET A 39 15.18 8.20 17.84
C MET A 39 16.19 8.05 16.70
N TYR A 40 16.13 6.97 15.92
CA TYR A 40 17.05 6.76 14.79
C TYR A 40 16.99 7.92 13.78
N LEU A 41 15.78 8.33 13.41
CA LEU A 41 15.55 9.46 12.50
C LEU A 41 16.10 10.78 13.09
N SER A 42 15.71 11.10 14.33
CA SER A 42 16.13 12.33 15.02
C SER A 42 17.65 12.40 15.20
N ALA A 43 18.26 11.29 15.64
CA ALA A 43 19.69 11.20 15.87
C ALA A 43 20.50 11.38 14.58
N ALA A 44 20.12 10.70 13.48
CA ALA A 44 20.77 10.89 12.18
C ALA A 44 20.75 12.37 11.75
N ASN A 45 19.59 13.00 11.86
CA ASN A 45 19.35 14.39 11.45
C ASN A 45 20.03 15.42 12.37
N SER A 46 20.39 15.05 13.60
CA SER A 46 21.09 15.93 14.54
C SER A 46 22.60 16.07 14.25
N THR A 47 23.19 15.18 13.46
CA THR A 47 24.65 15.11 13.28
C THR A 47 25.23 16.15 12.32
N GLY A 48 24.38 16.81 11.52
CA GLY A 48 24.83 17.63 10.39
C GLY A 48 25.53 16.84 9.27
N ARG A 49 25.41 15.50 9.28
CA ARG A 49 25.90 14.61 8.21
C ARG A 49 24.79 14.38 7.18
N THR A 50 24.68 13.17 6.64
CA THR A 50 23.58 12.81 5.73
C THR A 50 22.28 12.71 6.53
N PRO A 51 21.28 13.56 6.23
CA PRO A 51 19.98 13.44 6.84
C PRO A 51 19.27 12.18 6.34
N ALA A 52 18.45 11.59 7.20
CA ALA A 52 17.55 10.50 6.87
C ALA A 52 16.11 11.02 6.70
N ASP A 53 15.37 10.36 5.82
CA ASP A 53 13.95 10.58 5.58
C ASP A 53 13.10 9.77 6.58
N ILE A 54 13.55 8.56 6.94
CA ILE A 54 12.84 7.67 7.87
C ILE A 54 13.81 6.93 8.81
N GLY A 55 13.31 6.47 9.95
CA GLY A 55 14.02 5.57 10.87
C GLY A 55 13.40 4.17 10.87
N ILE A 56 14.24 3.13 10.94
CA ILE A 56 13.80 1.73 10.98
C ILE A 56 14.58 0.98 12.07
N VAL A 57 13.87 0.18 12.86
CA VAL A 57 14.48 -0.72 13.85
C VAL A 57 13.80 -2.10 13.84
N ASN A 58 14.58 -3.16 14.02
CA ASN A 58 14.04 -4.51 14.16
C ASN A 58 13.55 -4.76 15.61
N PRO A 59 12.48 -5.55 15.79
CA PRO A 59 11.90 -5.81 17.11
C PRO A 59 12.87 -6.61 18.00
N GLY A 60 13.78 -7.39 17.40
CA GLY A 60 14.82 -8.11 18.13
C GLY A 60 15.87 -7.21 18.80
N GLY A 61 16.03 -5.97 18.31
CA GLY A 61 16.91 -4.96 18.90
C GLY A 61 16.40 -4.36 20.20
N LEU A 62 15.10 -4.51 20.50
CA LEU A 62 14.41 -3.89 21.63
C LEU A 62 14.32 -4.87 22.80
N ARG A 63 14.98 -4.56 23.91
CA ARG A 63 15.23 -5.55 24.96
C ARG A 63 14.57 -5.26 26.31
N ASP A 64 13.83 -4.18 26.49
CA ASP A 64 13.10 -3.87 27.75
C ASP A 64 11.92 -2.90 27.49
N GLU A 65 11.21 -2.54 28.55
CA GLU A 65 10.01 -1.71 28.56
C GLU A 65 10.24 -0.44 29.40
N PHE A 66 9.38 0.56 29.20
CA PHE A 66 9.24 1.69 30.11
C PHE A 66 7.86 1.68 30.80
N PRO A 67 7.80 1.87 32.13
CA PRO A 67 8.93 1.79 33.07
C PRO A 67 9.50 0.37 33.12
N GLY A 68 10.79 0.26 33.47
CA GLY A 68 11.39 -1.05 33.75
C GLY A 68 10.70 -1.72 34.94
N GLY A 69 10.61 -3.05 34.90
CA GLY A 69 9.89 -3.86 35.90
C GLY A 69 8.54 -4.40 35.43
N LEU A 70 8.01 -3.90 34.31
CA LEU A 70 6.74 -4.37 33.73
C LEU A 70 6.74 -5.87 33.39
N ARG A 71 7.89 -6.44 32.99
CA ARG A 71 8.03 -7.90 32.76
C ARG A 71 7.84 -8.76 34.00
N THR A 72 7.91 -8.15 35.19
CA THR A 72 7.73 -8.81 36.48
C THR A 72 6.38 -8.48 37.10
N SER A 73 5.92 -7.24 36.96
CA SER A 73 4.62 -6.81 37.51
C SER A 73 3.94 -5.82 36.55
N LEU A 74 2.74 -6.19 36.08
CA LEU A 74 1.91 -5.32 35.24
C LEU A 74 1.34 -4.11 36.00
N ASP A 75 1.40 -4.14 37.33
CA ASP A 75 1.00 -3.04 38.21
C ASP A 75 2.13 -2.05 38.49
N THR A 76 3.29 -2.21 37.83
CA THR A 76 4.43 -1.29 37.98
C THR A 76 3.99 0.14 37.67
N ALA A 77 4.16 1.03 38.64
CA ALA A 77 3.80 2.43 38.51
C ALA A 77 4.69 3.14 37.48
N VAL A 78 4.09 4.01 36.68
CA VAL A 78 4.82 4.90 35.77
C VAL A 78 5.79 5.76 36.57
N SER A 79 7.04 5.80 36.11
CA SER A 79 8.13 6.56 36.72
C SER A 79 9.07 7.07 35.65
N ASP A 80 9.86 8.09 36.00
CA ASP A 80 10.86 8.67 35.10
C ASP A 80 11.80 7.59 34.56
N VAL A 81 12.06 7.68 33.25
CA VAL A 81 13.02 6.80 32.58
C VAL A 81 14.42 7.09 33.11
N THR A 82 15.13 6.05 33.52
CA THR A 82 16.52 6.13 33.98
C THR A 82 17.52 5.83 32.85
N VAL A 83 18.80 6.19 33.04
CA VAL A 83 19.88 5.78 32.14
C VAL A 83 19.91 4.26 31.98
N ALA A 84 19.82 3.53 33.10
CA ALA A 84 19.85 2.08 33.09
C ALA A 84 18.71 1.46 32.27
N GLN A 85 17.49 2.00 32.39
CA GLN A 85 16.36 1.55 31.59
C GLN A 85 16.58 1.83 30.08
N ALA A 86 17.09 3.01 29.71
CA ALA A 86 17.39 3.30 28.31
C ALA A 86 18.44 2.34 27.72
N LEU A 87 19.49 2.03 28.48
CA LEU A 87 20.51 1.05 28.11
C LEU A 87 19.94 -0.36 28.02
N ASN A 88 19.00 -0.74 28.90
CA ASN A 88 18.35 -2.04 28.83
C ASN A 88 17.51 -2.21 27.57
N VAL A 89 16.92 -1.14 27.02
CA VAL A 89 16.16 -1.21 25.77
C VAL A 89 17.08 -1.41 24.56
N THR A 90 18.22 -0.71 24.52
CA THR A 90 19.19 -0.70 23.40
C THR A 90 20.59 -1.23 23.83
N PRO A 91 20.70 -2.48 24.31
CA PRO A 91 21.93 -2.94 24.99
C PRO A 91 23.06 -3.34 24.03
N PHE A 92 22.81 -3.37 22.72
CA PHE A 92 23.76 -3.87 21.74
C PHE A 92 24.80 -2.84 21.30
N ALA A 93 24.58 -1.56 21.61
CA ALA A 93 25.47 -0.47 21.24
C ALA A 93 25.81 -0.50 19.74
N ASN A 94 24.78 -0.62 18.89
CA ASN A 94 25.00 -0.58 17.44
C ASN A 94 25.42 0.82 17.03
N ASN A 95 26.34 0.91 16.06
CA ASN A 95 26.53 2.18 15.37
C ASN A 95 25.25 2.50 14.60
N LEU A 96 24.89 3.78 14.58
CA LEU A 96 23.79 4.31 13.80
C LEU A 96 24.31 4.67 12.40
N TRP A 97 23.66 4.11 11.38
CA TRP A 97 24.01 4.32 9.98
C TRP A 97 22.85 4.95 9.21
N THR A 98 23.19 5.65 8.14
CA THR A 98 22.24 6.00 7.08
C THR A 98 22.59 5.23 5.80
N THR A 99 21.59 4.77 5.06
CA THR A 99 21.76 4.18 3.71
C THR A 99 20.59 4.58 2.82
N THR A 100 20.78 4.64 1.50
CA THR A 100 19.75 5.05 0.54
C THR A 100 19.14 3.84 -0.14
N LEU A 101 17.82 3.74 -0.12
CA LEU A 101 17.04 2.72 -0.82
C LEU A 101 16.21 3.37 -1.93
N THR A 102 15.88 2.62 -2.97
CA THR A 102 14.75 2.97 -3.84
C THR A 102 13.42 2.65 -3.14
N GLY A 103 12.30 3.23 -3.60
CA GLY A 103 10.97 2.88 -3.10
C GLY A 103 10.66 1.39 -3.26
N ALA A 104 11.08 0.78 -4.38
CA ALA A 104 10.95 -0.66 -4.59
C ALA A 104 11.78 -1.48 -3.58
N GLN A 105 12.99 -1.02 -3.22
CA GLN A 105 13.79 -1.65 -2.17
C GLN A 105 13.14 -1.49 -0.79
N LEU A 106 12.58 -0.31 -0.46
CA LEU A 106 11.85 -0.13 0.79
C LEU A 106 10.63 -1.06 0.87
N LYS A 107 9.87 -1.20 -0.22
CA LYS A 107 8.79 -2.18 -0.32
C LYS A 107 9.29 -3.60 -0.06
N GLN A 108 10.40 -3.98 -0.67
CA GLN A 108 11.00 -5.29 -0.43
C GLN A 108 11.47 -5.48 1.03
N VAL A 109 11.99 -4.44 1.69
CA VAL A 109 12.33 -4.50 3.13
C VAL A 109 11.09 -4.76 4.00
N LEU A 110 9.96 -4.13 3.68
CA LEU A 110 8.70 -4.38 4.38
C LEU A 110 8.12 -5.77 4.08
N GLU A 111 8.32 -6.31 2.87
CA GLU A 111 8.00 -7.70 2.52
C GLU A 111 8.86 -8.71 3.29
N GLU A 112 10.13 -8.38 3.54
CA GLU A 112 11.05 -9.24 4.30
C GLU A 112 10.62 -9.40 5.77
N GLN A 113 9.63 -8.64 6.26
CA GLN A 113 8.98 -8.93 7.53
C GLN A 113 8.37 -10.33 7.56
N TRP A 114 7.93 -10.87 6.41
CA TRP A 114 7.62 -12.29 6.25
C TRP A 114 8.89 -13.09 6.02
N GLN A 115 9.39 -13.66 7.12
CA GLN A 115 10.75 -14.14 7.23
C GLN A 115 10.96 -15.47 6.49
N THR A 116 11.89 -15.43 5.54
CA THR A 116 12.36 -16.60 4.79
C THR A 116 13.84 -16.87 5.00
N THR A 117 14.24 -18.12 4.86
CA THR A 117 15.61 -18.53 4.61
C THR A 117 16.08 -18.05 3.23
N ALA A 118 17.38 -18.11 2.95
CA ALA A 118 17.92 -17.61 1.69
C ALA A 118 17.42 -18.38 0.45
N ASP A 119 17.01 -19.63 0.63
CA ASP A 119 16.37 -20.49 -0.38
C ASP A 119 14.84 -20.33 -0.45
N GLY A 120 14.27 -19.38 0.30
CA GLY A 120 12.85 -19.02 0.24
C GLY A 120 11.93 -19.86 1.12
N ALA A 121 12.47 -20.78 1.93
CA ALA A 121 11.67 -21.53 2.90
C ALA A 121 11.31 -20.63 4.10
N GLN A 122 10.15 -20.87 4.71
CA GLN A 122 9.74 -20.11 5.87
C GLN A 122 10.60 -20.43 7.10
N THR A 123 10.99 -19.41 7.86
CA THR A 123 11.74 -19.62 9.12
C THR A 123 10.81 -19.96 10.29
N SER A 124 11.36 -20.48 11.39
CA SER A 124 10.60 -20.72 12.63
C SER A 124 10.07 -19.44 13.29
N ARG A 125 10.65 -18.27 12.96
CA ARG A 125 10.12 -16.95 13.30
C ARG A 125 9.55 -16.34 12.03
N ALA A 126 8.36 -16.79 11.65
CA ALA A 126 7.78 -16.49 10.36
C ALA A 126 7.49 -15.01 10.08
N TYR A 127 7.42 -14.17 11.13
CA TYR A 127 7.19 -12.74 10.97
C TYR A 127 7.99 -11.93 12.00
N LEU A 128 8.56 -10.80 11.55
CA LEU A 128 9.21 -9.80 12.40
C LEU A 128 8.69 -8.41 12.03
N GLN A 129 7.93 -7.79 12.93
CA GLN A 129 7.38 -6.46 12.74
C GLN A 129 8.45 -5.39 12.97
N LEU A 130 8.85 -4.70 11.90
CA LEU A 130 9.73 -3.53 11.99
C LEU A 130 9.03 -2.38 12.73
N GLY A 131 9.80 -1.66 13.54
CA GLY A 131 9.41 -0.34 14.04
C GLY A 131 9.82 0.74 13.04
N LEU A 132 8.91 1.67 12.77
CA LEU A 132 9.09 2.74 11.80
C LEU A 132 8.93 4.12 12.47
N SER A 133 9.62 5.13 11.93
CA SER A 133 9.46 6.51 12.40
C SER A 133 8.04 7.02 12.12
N SER A 134 7.62 8.00 12.90
CA SER A 134 6.26 8.55 12.96
C SER A 134 5.68 9.03 11.62
N ASN A 135 6.54 9.36 10.66
CA ASN A 135 6.15 9.82 9.34
C ASN A 135 5.83 8.71 8.34
N VAL A 136 5.95 7.44 8.72
CA VAL A 136 5.69 6.29 7.82
C VAL A 136 4.36 5.62 8.15
N SER A 137 3.60 5.29 7.11
CA SER A 137 2.51 4.32 7.18
C SER A 137 2.50 3.44 5.93
N TYR A 138 1.96 2.24 6.03
CA TYR A 138 1.80 1.34 4.89
C TYR A 138 0.57 0.45 5.04
N THR A 139 0.05 0.01 3.91
CA THR A 139 -1.05 -0.94 3.83
C THR A 139 -0.58 -2.28 3.27
N PHE A 140 -1.27 -3.34 3.64
CA PHE A 140 -0.96 -4.68 3.17
C PHE A 140 -2.22 -5.55 3.01
N THR A 141 -2.18 -6.48 2.07
CA THR A 141 -3.27 -7.44 1.76
C THR A 141 -2.99 -8.84 2.31
N GLY A 142 -1.72 -9.16 2.55
CA GLY A 142 -1.25 -10.47 3.00
C GLY A 142 -2.11 -11.10 4.09
N ALA A 143 -2.80 -12.20 3.77
CA ALA A 143 -3.61 -12.92 4.74
C ALA A 143 -2.71 -13.76 5.64
N ARG A 144 -2.63 -13.44 6.94
CA ARG A 144 -2.08 -14.35 7.96
C ARG A 144 -2.85 -15.68 7.92
N ASP A 145 -2.18 -16.78 7.59
CA ASP A 145 -2.74 -18.12 7.67
C ASP A 145 -3.07 -18.48 9.13
N SER A 146 -3.60 -19.68 9.37
CA SER A 146 -3.93 -20.17 10.72
C SER A 146 -2.74 -20.26 11.69
N SER A 147 -1.52 -20.06 11.19
CA SER A 147 -0.26 -19.99 11.94
C SER A 147 0.34 -18.57 11.96
N GLY A 148 -0.36 -17.58 11.39
CA GLY A 148 0.03 -16.17 11.41
C GLY A 148 0.76 -15.68 10.15
N HIS A 149 0.85 -16.47 9.07
CA HIS A 149 1.76 -16.22 7.96
C HIS A 149 1.08 -15.59 6.74
N ALA A 150 1.58 -14.47 6.19
CA ALA A 150 1.13 -14.06 4.87
C ALA A 150 1.78 -14.89 3.75
N THR A 151 1.12 -14.89 2.60
CA THR A 151 1.65 -15.43 1.34
C THR A 151 2.99 -14.79 1.00
N LEU A 152 4.00 -15.58 0.67
CA LEU A 152 5.31 -15.03 0.30
C LEU A 152 5.20 -14.18 -0.98
N ASN A 153 5.79 -12.98 -0.94
CA ASN A 153 5.86 -11.98 -2.01
C ASN A 153 4.53 -11.29 -2.33
N ASN A 154 4.54 -9.95 -2.36
CA ASN A 154 3.44 -9.06 -2.75
C ASN A 154 2.30 -8.95 -1.71
N ASN A 155 2.67 -8.76 -0.45
CA ASN A 155 1.75 -8.42 0.64
C ASN A 155 1.61 -6.92 0.84
N ILE A 156 2.68 -6.15 0.63
CA ILE A 156 2.70 -4.70 0.82
C ILE A 156 2.01 -4.05 -0.36
N ASP A 157 0.95 -3.28 -0.11
CA ASP A 157 0.22 -2.59 -1.16
C ASP A 157 0.89 -1.24 -1.43
N GLU A 158 0.75 -0.31 -0.48
CA GLU A 158 1.20 1.07 -0.60
C GLU A 158 1.98 1.54 0.63
N ILE A 159 2.96 2.41 0.42
CA ILE A 159 3.78 3.02 1.46
C ILE A 159 3.64 4.53 1.35
N PHE A 160 3.47 5.21 2.48
CA PHE A 160 3.38 6.65 2.57
C PHE A 160 4.45 7.18 3.52
N ILE A 161 5.14 8.24 3.10
CA ILE A 161 6.10 9.00 3.90
C ILE A 161 5.64 10.45 3.89
N ASP A 162 5.46 11.05 5.08
CA ASP A 162 4.93 12.42 5.24
C ASP A 162 3.59 12.64 4.49
N GLY A 163 2.74 11.60 4.49
CA GLY A 163 1.45 11.60 3.81
C GLY A 163 1.53 11.51 2.28
N LYS A 164 2.71 11.26 1.70
CA LYS A 164 2.91 11.10 0.25
C LYS A 164 3.22 9.66 -0.11
N LYS A 165 2.54 9.14 -1.14
CA LYS A 165 2.77 7.80 -1.67
C LYS A 165 4.20 7.68 -2.20
N VAL A 166 4.89 6.62 -1.79
CA VAL A 166 6.21 6.25 -2.29
C VAL A 166 6.07 5.60 -3.67
N ILE A 167 6.94 6.01 -4.60
CA ILE A 167 7.06 5.40 -5.94
C ILE A 167 8.36 4.58 -6.05
N ASP A 168 8.38 3.58 -6.94
CA ASP A 168 9.43 2.56 -7.01
C ASP A 168 10.86 3.10 -7.16
N ASP A 169 11.05 4.20 -7.90
CA ASP A 169 12.34 4.81 -8.19
C ASP A 169 12.74 5.94 -7.21
N GLN A 170 11.85 6.31 -6.28
CA GLN A 170 12.10 7.32 -5.26
C GLN A 170 13.30 6.92 -4.40
N GLN A 171 14.28 7.80 -4.29
CA GLN A 171 15.41 7.63 -3.37
C GLN A 171 14.97 8.02 -1.96
N ILE A 172 15.20 7.12 -0.99
CA ILE A 172 14.79 7.27 0.41
C ILE A 172 15.98 6.91 1.28
N THR A 173 16.47 7.88 2.04
CA THR A 173 17.53 7.68 3.01
C THR A 173 16.94 7.17 4.32
N VAL A 174 17.40 6.00 4.78
CA VAL A 174 16.91 5.36 6.00
C VAL A 174 17.99 5.38 7.09
N ALA A 175 17.60 5.71 8.32
CA ALA A 175 18.45 5.60 9.52
C ALA A 175 18.21 4.26 10.22
N ILE A 176 19.26 3.47 10.41
CA ILE A 176 19.19 2.08 10.89
C ILE A 176 20.37 1.68 11.80
N PRO A 177 20.21 0.66 12.66
CA PRO A 177 21.34 0.02 13.35
C PRO A 177 22.29 -0.67 12.37
N SER A 178 23.58 -0.71 12.71
CA SER A 178 24.60 -1.47 11.96
C SER A 178 24.25 -2.95 11.77
N PHE A 179 23.49 -3.55 12.69
CA PHE A 179 22.99 -4.92 12.56
C PHE A 179 22.09 -5.09 11.32
N LEU A 180 21.17 -4.15 11.10
CA LEU A 180 20.27 -4.17 9.95
C LEU A 180 20.96 -3.77 8.65
N LEU A 181 21.95 -2.87 8.72
CA LEU A 181 22.78 -2.52 7.55
C LEU A 181 23.46 -3.76 6.95
N GLY A 182 23.86 -4.72 7.79
CA GLY A 182 24.44 -6.00 7.35
C GLY A 182 23.42 -7.03 6.84
N GLY A 183 22.12 -6.69 6.76
CA GLY A 183 21.05 -7.64 6.41
C GLY A 183 20.64 -8.56 7.56
N GLY A 184 20.86 -8.15 8.81
CA GLY A 184 20.44 -8.90 10.00
C GLY A 184 18.94 -9.19 10.02
N ASP A 185 18.54 -10.24 10.75
CA ASP A 185 17.14 -10.71 10.81
C ASP A 185 16.50 -10.94 9.42
N ASN A 186 17.29 -11.43 8.46
CA ASN A 186 16.90 -11.70 7.07
C ASN A 186 16.38 -10.48 6.28
N PHE A 187 16.58 -9.25 6.77
CA PHE A 187 16.28 -8.03 6.01
C PHE A 187 17.36 -7.74 4.97
N ARG A 188 17.56 -8.70 4.05
CA ARG A 188 18.68 -8.77 3.09
C ARG A 188 18.74 -7.54 2.21
N THR A 189 17.60 -6.95 1.88
CA THR A 189 17.55 -5.78 1.00
C THR A 189 18.23 -4.56 1.62
N LEU A 190 18.27 -4.43 2.95
CA LEU A 190 18.98 -3.34 3.62
C LEU A 190 20.50 -3.36 3.35
N SER A 191 21.08 -4.53 3.10
CA SER A 191 22.50 -4.67 2.73
C SER A 191 22.83 -4.19 1.30
N GLN A 192 21.80 -3.93 0.50
CA GLN A 192 21.92 -3.47 -0.88
C GLN A 192 21.74 -1.95 -1.03
N GLY A 193 21.50 -1.24 0.08
CA GLY A 193 21.37 0.21 0.07
C GLY A 193 22.66 0.90 -0.37
N MET A 194 22.50 2.04 -1.03
CA MET A 194 23.59 2.84 -1.58
C MET A 194 24.05 3.91 -0.57
N ASP A 195 25.24 4.48 -0.79
CA ASP A 195 25.74 5.62 -0.02
C ASP A 195 25.68 5.44 1.51
N ALA A 196 25.96 4.22 1.98
CA ALA A 196 25.98 3.91 3.40
C ALA A 196 27.01 4.76 4.15
N LYS A 197 26.57 5.46 5.21
CA LYS A 197 27.40 6.37 6.01
C LYS A 197 27.20 6.13 7.50
N ASP A 198 28.31 6.01 8.21
CA ASP A 198 28.32 6.01 9.67
C ASP A 198 28.01 7.43 10.18
N THR A 199 27.07 7.56 11.10
CA THR A 199 26.75 8.85 11.73
C THR A 199 27.71 9.21 12.89
N ALA A 200 28.58 8.27 13.26
CA ALA A 200 29.45 8.27 14.45
C ALA A 200 28.67 8.36 15.77
N LEU A 201 27.41 7.98 15.76
CA LEU A 201 26.60 7.79 16.95
C LEU A 201 26.46 6.31 17.24
N VAL A 202 26.47 5.99 18.53
CA VAL A 202 26.05 4.68 19.04
C VAL A 202 24.60 4.81 19.49
N ASP A 203 23.75 3.86 19.12
CA ASP A 203 22.30 3.89 19.37
C ASP A 203 21.93 4.07 20.85
N SER A 204 22.71 3.47 21.75
CA SER A 204 22.53 3.59 23.20
C SER A 204 22.79 5.00 23.74
N ASP A 205 23.76 5.74 23.19
CA ASP A 205 24.04 7.14 23.55
C ASP A 205 23.07 8.10 22.85
N ALA A 206 22.74 7.80 21.59
CA ALA A 206 21.74 8.54 20.82
C ALA A 206 20.37 8.48 21.50
N PHE A 207 19.96 7.31 22.00
CA PHE A 207 18.68 7.16 22.67
C PHE A 207 18.62 7.92 23.99
N GLN A 208 19.68 7.88 24.79
CA GLN A 208 19.75 8.72 25.99
C GLN A 208 19.67 10.21 25.67
N SER A 209 20.32 10.66 24.59
CA SER A 209 20.32 12.06 24.16
C SER A 209 18.93 12.47 23.66
N TYR A 210 18.29 11.62 22.87
CA TYR A 210 16.91 11.80 22.40
C TYR A 210 15.94 11.92 23.59
N LEU A 211 15.96 10.97 24.52
CA LEU A 211 15.11 10.99 25.72
C LEU A 211 15.29 12.27 26.56
N LYS A 212 16.54 12.72 26.75
CA LYS A 212 16.81 13.99 27.45
C LYS A 212 16.27 15.20 26.68
N GLY A 213 16.36 15.18 25.35
CA GLY A 213 15.86 16.23 24.47
C GLY A 213 14.34 16.35 24.51
N GLU A 214 13.63 15.22 24.53
CA GLU A 214 12.17 15.17 24.66
C GLU A 214 11.70 15.66 26.04
N GLY A 215 12.48 15.38 27.10
CA GLY A 215 12.18 15.76 28.47
C GLY A 215 11.05 14.92 29.10
N THR A 216 9.93 14.74 28.41
CA THR A 216 8.83 13.84 28.77
C THR A 216 8.37 13.09 27.53
N ILE A 217 8.32 11.76 27.60
CA ILE A 217 7.90 10.90 26.49
C ILE A 217 6.52 10.28 26.74
N SER A 218 5.80 10.03 25.65
CA SER A 218 4.49 9.37 25.65
C SER A 218 4.45 8.24 24.61
N PRO A 219 3.71 7.15 24.84
CA PRO A 219 3.50 6.13 23.83
C PRO A 219 2.76 6.69 22.61
N ARG A 220 3.21 6.29 21.41
CA ARG A 220 2.49 6.51 20.16
C ARG A 220 1.64 5.29 19.83
N PHE A 221 0.33 5.40 20.02
CA PHE A 221 -0.63 4.31 19.79
C PHE A 221 -1.18 4.26 18.36
N ASN A 222 -0.76 5.17 17.48
CA ASN A 222 -1.17 5.17 16.09
C ASN A 222 -0.60 3.93 15.37
N LYS A 223 -1.45 3.16 14.70
CA LYS A 223 -1.03 2.04 13.86
C LYS A 223 -0.39 2.56 12.57
N GLN A 224 0.74 1.97 12.18
CA GLN A 224 1.46 2.29 10.95
C GLN A 224 1.28 1.21 9.87
N ALA A 225 1.03 -0.05 10.26
CA ALA A 225 0.76 -1.16 9.36
C ALA A 225 -0.72 -1.58 9.38
N VAL A 226 -1.52 -1.17 8.39
CA VAL A 226 -2.96 -1.49 8.36
C VAL A 226 -3.28 -2.48 7.25
N LYS A 227 -4.01 -3.55 7.59
CA LYS A 227 -4.41 -4.54 6.60
C LYS A 227 -5.64 -4.07 5.85
N ILE A 228 -5.58 -4.06 4.52
CA ILE A 228 -6.69 -3.70 3.63
C ILE A 228 -7.14 -4.92 2.81
N SER A 229 -8.45 -5.12 2.68
CA SER A 229 -9.02 -6.16 1.81
C SER A 229 -10.34 -5.71 1.18
N ASP A 230 -10.85 -6.50 0.24
CA ASP A 230 -12.15 -6.28 -0.40
C ASP A 230 -12.25 -4.92 -1.11
N VAL A 231 -11.11 -4.43 -1.63
CA VAL A 231 -11.05 -3.22 -2.46
C VAL A 231 -11.54 -3.58 -3.85
N ALA A 232 -12.46 -2.77 -4.39
CA ALA A 232 -12.93 -2.93 -5.76
C ALA A 232 -11.92 -2.33 -6.75
N ASP A 233 -11.84 -2.89 -7.96
CA ASP A 233 -11.01 -2.33 -9.03
C ASP A 233 -11.41 -0.88 -9.38
N SER A 234 -12.70 -0.55 -9.23
CA SER A 234 -13.25 0.80 -9.39
C SER A 234 -14.59 0.95 -8.64
N TYR A 235 -14.87 2.16 -8.15
CA TYR A 235 -16.11 2.51 -7.46
C TYR A 235 -16.98 3.45 -8.32
N ASP A 236 -18.30 3.25 -8.31
CA ASP A 236 -19.23 4.20 -8.94
C ASP A 236 -19.26 5.50 -8.13
N ALA A 237 -19.01 6.65 -8.77
CA ALA A 237 -19.08 7.97 -8.13
C ALA A 237 -20.41 8.23 -7.40
N SER A 238 -21.51 7.59 -7.83
CA SER A 238 -22.83 7.68 -7.20
C SER A 238 -23.14 6.56 -6.20
N GLY A 239 -22.26 5.56 -6.09
CA GLY A 239 -22.37 4.44 -5.16
C GLY A 239 -21.65 4.69 -3.84
N ASN A 240 -21.19 3.60 -3.23
CA ASN A 240 -20.48 3.61 -1.97
C ASN A 240 -19.03 3.19 -2.16
N LEU A 241 -18.13 3.83 -1.41
CA LEU A 241 -16.78 3.37 -1.19
C LEU A 241 -16.81 2.26 -0.15
N THR A 242 -16.48 1.04 -0.58
CA THR A 242 -16.53 -0.16 0.27
C THR A 242 -15.21 -0.91 0.28
N PHE A 243 -14.71 -1.26 1.47
CA PHE A 243 -13.55 -2.14 1.67
C PHE A 243 -13.45 -2.52 3.16
N THR A 244 -12.56 -3.43 3.51
CA THR A 244 -12.29 -3.81 4.90
C THR A 244 -10.92 -3.28 5.33
N ALA A 245 -10.85 -2.61 6.48
CA ALA A 245 -9.60 -2.28 7.16
C ALA A 245 -9.49 -3.08 8.46
N SER A 246 -8.36 -3.74 8.71
CA SER A 246 -8.16 -4.62 9.86
C SER A 246 -6.75 -4.47 10.45
N GLU A 247 -6.51 -5.10 11.60
CA GLU A 247 -5.29 -4.91 12.41
C GLU A 247 -5.10 -3.45 12.87
N LEU A 248 -6.19 -2.73 13.13
CA LEU A 248 -6.18 -1.28 13.42
C LEU A 248 -5.57 -0.89 14.79
N ASN A 249 -5.34 -1.86 15.68
CA ASN A 249 -4.78 -1.61 17.00
C ASN A 249 -3.27 -1.87 17.03
N VAL A 250 -2.53 -1.03 17.74
CA VAL A 250 -1.16 -1.33 18.15
C VAL A 250 -1.21 -2.30 19.33
N ASP A 251 -0.50 -3.41 19.25
CA ASP A 251 -0.48 -4.45 20.28
C ASP A 251 0.57 -4.11 21.37
N SER A 252 0.36 -2.98 22.04
CA SER A 252 1.15 -2.56 23.21
C SER A 252 0.31 -2.58 24.48
N PHE A 253 0.96 -2.74 25.62
CA PHE A 253 0.25 -2.77 26.90
C PHE A 253 -0.48 -1.45 27.15
N LYS A 254 -1.77 -1.55 27.50
CA LYS A 254 -2.69 -0.41 27.69
C LYS A 254 -2.90 0.46 26.44
N ALA A 255 -2.59 -0.05 25.24
CA ALA A 255 -3.02 0.63 24.02
C ALA A 255 -4.56 0.72 23.99
N PRO A 256 -5.14 1.91 23.75
CA PRO A 256 -6.57 2.05 23.53
C PRO A 256 -7.00 1.32 22.25
N ALA A 257 -8.23 0.83 22.23
CA ALA A 257 -8.82 0.29 21.02
C ALA A 257 -9.23 1.43 20.08
N VAL A 258 -9.07 1.22 18.78
CA VAL A 258 -9.74 2.03 17.77
C VAL A 258 -11.21 1.62 17.74
N GLU A 259 -12.09 2.59 17.98
CA GLU A 259 -13.55 2.36 18.00
C GLU A 259 -14.24 2.90 16.73
N LYS A 260 -13.61 3.88 16.07
CA LYS A 260 -14.21 4.59 14.93
C LYS A 260 -13.16 5.18 14.00
N LEU A 261 -13.37 5.06 12.70
CA LEU A 261 -12.58 5.72 11.67
C LEU A 261 -13.41 6.81 11.00
N SER A 262 -12.84 7.98 10.82
CA SER A 262 -13.26 8.93 9.78
C SER A 262 -12.72 8.48 8.43
N VAL A 263 -13.53 8.66 7.38
CA VAL A 263 -13.21 8.27 6.01
C VAL A 263 -13.28 9.49 5.12
N SER A 264 -12.19 9.81 4.46
CA SER A 264 -12.10 10.92 3.52
C SER A 264 -11.42 10.50 2.22
N VAL A 265 -11.71 11.22 1.15
CA VAL A 265 -11.09 11.01 -0.17
C VAL A 265 -10.57 12.36 -0.66
N ASP A 266 -9.27 12.46 -0.92
CA ASP A 266 -8.57 13.71 -1.25
C ASP A 266 -8.89 14.85 -0.26
N GLY A 267 -9.03 14.50 1.02
CA GLY A 267 -9.40 15.43 2.10
C GLY A 267 -10.89 15.76 2.21
N VAL A 268 -11.73 15.26 1.31
CA VAL A 268 -13.21 15.41 1.39
C VAL A 268 -13.77 14.33 2.31
N GLU A 269 -14.32 14.73 3.46
CA GLU A 269 -14.95 13.79 4.41
C GLU A 269 -16.24 13.19 3.82
N LEU A 270 -16.27 11.86 3.75
CA LEU A 270 -17.40 11.09 3.22
C LEU A 270 -18.29 10.55 4.34
N GLY A 271 -17.69 10.15 5.46
CA GLY A 271 -18.42 9.59 6.58
C GLY A 271 -17.49 8.90 7.57
N THR A 272 -18.04 7.93 8.30
CA THR A 272 -17.31 7.23 9.35
C THR A 272 -17.65 5.74 9.35
N ALA A 273 -16.69 4.90 9.72
CA ALA A 273 -16.87 3.46 9.91
C ALA A 273 -16.65 3.10 11.39
N SER A 274 -17.53 2.28 11.96
CA SER A 274 -17.33 1.69 13.29
C SER A 274 -16.28 0.59 13.24
N VAL A 275 -15.55 0.43 14.34
CA VAL A 275 -14.50 -0.60 14.46
C VAL A 275 -14.89 -1.60 15.54
N GLU A 276 -14.90 -2.88 15.16
CA GLU A 276 -15.18 -4.00 16.06
C GLU A 276 -14.02 -5.00 16.00
N GLY A 277 -13.44 -5.33 17.15
CA GLY A 277 -12.31 -6.27 17.22
C GLY A 277 -11.10 -5.85 16.38
N GLY A 278 -10.85 -4.54 16.25
CA GLY A 278 -9.77 -4.00 15.41
C GLY A 278 -10.02 -4.08 13.90
N THR A 279 -11.28 -4.31 13.48
CA THR A 279 -11.71 -4.37 12.08
C THR A 279 -12.83 -3.38 11.81
N ALA A 280 -12.72 -2.64 10.71
CA ALA A 280 -13.74 -1.74 10.18
C ALA A 280 -14.18 -2.23 8.79
N LYS A 281 -15.49 -2.42 8.60
CA LYS A 281 -16.06 -2.53 7.25
C LYS A 281 -16.44 -1.13 6.81
N VAL A 282 -15.67 -0.56 5.91
CA VAL A 282 -15.95 0.74 5.32
C VAL A 282 -17.06 0.57 4.31
N ASP A 283 -18.10 1.38 4.46
CA ASP A 283 -19.22 1.49 3.54
C ASP A 283 -19.76 2.92 3.65
N VAL A 284 -19.18 3.84 2.88
CA VAL A 284 -19.52 5.27 2.91
C VAL A 284 -19.98 5.75 1.53
N PRO A 285 -21.07 6.53 1.44
CA PRO A 285 -21.57 7.00 0.15
C PRO A 285 -20.59 8.01 -0.48
N LEU A 286 -20.16 7.75 -1.71
CA LEU A 286 -19.40 8.72 -2.51
C LEU A 286 -20.30 9.89 -2.91
N ALA A 287 -21.59 9.62 -3.20
CA ALA A 287 -22.63 10.62 -3.43
C ALA A 287 -22.27 11.71 -4.47
N GLY A 288 -21.41 11.40 -5.43
CA GLY A 288 -20.89 12.34 -6.44
C GLY A 288 -19.92 13.39 -5.89
N LYS A 289 -19.46 13.26 -4.63
CA LYS A 289 -18.50 14.17 -4.00
C LYS A 289 -17.07 14.00 -4.52
N VAL A 290 -16.79 12.83 -5.09
CA VAL A 290 -15.49 12.46 -5.66
C VAL A 290 -15.63 12.39 -7.17
N ALA A 291 -14.69 13.00 -7.88
CA ALA A 291 -14.67 13.00 -9.34
C ALA A 291 -14.33 11.60 -9.88
N ALA A 292 -14.35 11.46 -11.20
CA ALA A 292 -13.78 10.28 -11.83
C ALA A 292 -12.26 10.39 -11.83
N GLY A 293 -11.56 9.29 -11.55
CA GLY A 293 -10.11 9.23 -11.54
C GLY A 293 -9.54 8.40 -10.41
N GLU A 294 -8.23 8.51 -10.25
CA GLU A 294 -7.50 7.93 -9.13
C GLU A 294 -7.51 8.90 -7.95
N HIS A 295 -7.79 8.40 -6.75
CA HIS A 295 -7.96 9.19 -5.54
C HIS A 295 -7.30 8.52 -4.33
N VAL A 296 -6.87 9.31 -3.35
CA VAL A 296 -6.34 8.78 -2.09
C VAL A 296 -7.44 8.79 -1.04
N VAL A 297 -7.77 7.61 -0.53
CA VAL A 297 -8.60 7.45 0.67
C VAL A 297 -7.71 7.58 1.90
N MET A 298 -8.16 8.37 2.88
CA MET A 298 -7.58 8.42 4.22
C MET A 298 -8.58 7.94 5.25
N LEU A 299 -8.17 6.92 6.02
CA LEU A 299 -8.79 6.51 7.26
C LEU A 299 -8.08 7.19 8.41
N LYS A 300 -8.83 7.76 9.36
CA LYS A 300 -8.25 8.38 10.54
C LYS A 300 -9.04 8.12 11.80
N ASP A 301 -8.35 7.65 12.84
CA ASP A 301 -8.86 7.58 14.21
C ASP A 301 -8.32 8.77 15.04
N ALA A 302 -9.23 9.49 15.68
CA ALA A 302 -8.87 10.64 16.50
C ALA A 302 -8.29 10.25 17.87
N ALA A 303 -8.64 9.08 18.41
CA ALA A 303 -8.22 8.69 19.76
C ALA A 303 -6.76 8.22 19.81
N THR A 304 -6.36 7.41 18.84
CA THR A 304 -5.01 6.85 18.73
C THR A 304 -4.10 7.64 17.79
N GLY A 305 -4.68 8.42 16.88
CA GLY A 305 -3.95 9.07 15.79
C GLY A 305 -3.62 8.13 14.63
N THR A 306 -4.20 6.93 14.59
CA THR A 306 -4.01 5.98 13.48
C THR A 306 -4.47 6.60 12.17
N GLU A 307 -3.60 6.59 11.17
CA GLU A 307 -3.86 7.04 9.80
C GLU A 307 -3.46 5.94 8.82
N ALA A 308 -4.36 5.58 7.90
CA ALA A 308 -4.09 4.64 6.83
C ALA A 308 -4.53 5.21 5.49
N HIS A 309 -3.72 4.98 4.46
CA HIS A 309 -3.96 5.48 3.12
C HIS A 309 -4.07 4.33 2.13
N LEU A 310 -5.01 4.44 1.19
CA LEU A 310 -5.04 3.59 0.02
C LEU A 310 -5.47 4.40 -1.21
N THR A 311 -4.97 4.01 -2.36
CA THR A 311 -5.40 4.54 -3.65
C THR A 311 -6.61 3.77 -4.15
N VAL A 312 -7.63 4.47 -4.63
CA VAL A 312 -8.82 3.88 -5.25
C VAL A 312 -9.13 4.56 -6.57
N THR A 313 -9.75 3.80 -7.48
CA THR A 313 -10.28 4.36 -8.73
C THR A 313 -11.77 4.63 -8.56
N VAL A 314 -12.23 5.82 -8.95
CA VAL A 314 -13.65 6.16 -9.06
C VAL A 314 -14.01 6.26 -10.54
N GLY A 315 -14.94 5.41 -10.98
CA GLY A 315 -15.46 5.38 -12.34
C GLY A 315 -16.32 6.61 -12.65
N GLY A 316 -16.13 7.17 -13.84
CA GLY A 316 -16.88 8.33 -14.32
C GLY A 316 -18.24 7.97 -14.92
N LYS A 317 -19.27 8.67 -14.44
CA LYS A 317 -20.69 8.62 -14.84
C LYS A 317 -21.43 7.31 -14.57
N LYS A 318 -22.47 7.45 -13.74
CA LYS A 318 -23.61 6.55 -13.55
C LYS A 318 -23.92 5.73 -14.81
N ALA A 319 -23.76 4.41 -14.70
CA ALA A 319 -24.14 3.47 -15.76
C ALA A 319 -25.62 3.65 -16.13
N VAL A 320 -25.91 3.81 -17.42
CA VAL A 320 -27.24 3.49 -17.93
C VAL A 320 -27.22 1.97 -18.11
N ALA A 321 -27.90 1.22 -17.25
CA ALA A 321 -28.05 -0.22 -17.46
C ALA A 321 -28.61 -0.47 -18.88
N PHE A 322 -27.92 -1.29 -19.67
CA PHE A 322 -28.40 -1.65 -21.00
C PHE A 322 -29.76 -2.36 -20.86
N PRO A 323 -30.86 -1.86 -21.47
CA PRO A 323 -32.20 -2.43 -21.30
C PRO A 323 -32.30 -3.89 -21.76
N ASP A 324 -31.43 -4.32 -22.66
CA ASP A 324 -31.33 -5.68 -23.21
C ASP A 324 -30.37 -6.60 -22.43
N VAL A 325 -29.82 -6.14 -21.30
CA VAL A 325 -28.96 -6.92 -20.40
C VAL A 325 -29.50 -6.85 -18.96
N PRO A 326 -30.63 -7.52 -18.65
CA PRO A 326 -31.21 -7.54 -17.30
C PRO A 326 -30.33 -8.27 -16.27
N ALA A 327 -30.54 -7.98 -14.98
CA ALA A 327 -29.77 -8.47 -13.81
C ALA A 327 -29.82 -10.00 -13.53
N GLY A 328 -30.17 -10.81 -14.53
CA GLY A 328 -30.09 -12.27 -14.50
C GLY A 328 -29.51 -12.87 -15.79
N SER A 329 -29.06 -12.04 -16.72
CA SER A 329 -28.39 -12.50 -17.94
C SER A 329 -27.06 -13.17 -17.61
N LEU A 330 -26.71 -14.22 -18.38
CA LEU A 330 -25.52 -15.05 -18.14
C LEU A 330 -24.22 -14.22 -18.04
N PHE A 331 -24.11 -13.16 -18.85
CA PHE A 331 -22.94 -12.28 -18.91
C PHE A 331 -23.21 -10.88 -18.34
N TYR A 332 -24.21 -10.74 -17.46
CA TYR A 332 -24.58 -9.44 -16.89
C TYR A 332 -23.38 -8.76 -16.22
N ASN A 333 -22.61 -9.49 -15.42
CA ASN A 333 -21.49 -8.95 -14.66
C ASN A 333 -20.37 -8.47 -15.59
N GLU A 334 -20.01 -9.27 -16.59
CA GLU A 334 -18.92 -8.99 -17.54
C GLU A 334 -19.26 -7.81 -18.45
N ILE A 335 -20.50 -7.74 -18.93
CA ILE A 335 -20.97 -6.61 -19.75
C ILE A 335 -21.02 -5.33 -18.92
N THR A 336 -21.51 -5.43 -17.68
CA THR A 336 -21.55 -4.30 -16.74
C THR A 336 -20.14 -3.81 -16.41
N TRP A 337 -19.20 -4.71 -16.16
CA TRP A 337 -17.77 -4.38 -15.96
C TRP A 337 -17.19 -3.67 -17.18
N MET A 338 -17.46 -4.16 -18.40
CA MET A 338 -16.95 -3.56 -19.62
C MET A 338 -17.50 -2.14 -19.82
N GLN A 339 -18.75 -1.90 -19.42
CA GLN A 339 -19.37 -0.57 -19.46
C GLN A 339 -18.76 0.36 -18.40
N GLN A 340 -18.63 -0.14 -17.16
CA GLN A 340 -18.08 0.59 -16.01
C GLN A 340 -16.61 0.96 -16.22
N SER A 341 -15.84 0.09 -16.87
CA SER A 341 -14.45 0.33 -17.25
C SER A 341 -14.32 1.28 -18.45
N GLY A 342 -15.45 1.77 -19.00
CA GLY A 342 -15.46 2.65 -20.17
C GLY A 342 -15.05 1.98 -21.47
N ILE A 343 -14.87 0.66 -21.49
CA ILE A 343 -14.43 -0.11 -22.67
C ILE A 343 -15.58 -0.15 -23.70
N THR A 344 -16.82 -0.36 -23.25
CA THR A 344 -18.01 -0.27 -24.10
C THR A 344 -18.91 0.89 -23.71
N THR A 345 -19.54 1.49 -24.72
CA THR A 345 -20.60 2.50 -24.56
C THR A 345 -21.97 1.96 -24.99
N GLY A 346 -22.01 0.74 -25.53
CA GLY A 346 -23.16 0.21 -26.26
C GLY A 346 -23.50 1.04 -27.50
N TRP A 347 -24.74 0.90 -27.94
CA TRP A 347 -25.31 1.57 -29.10
C TRP A 347 -25.98 2.89 -28.73
N GLU A 348 -26.20 3.75 -29.72
CA GLU A 348 -26.84 5.07 -29.53
C GLU A 348 -28.27 4.97 -28.97
N ASP A 349 -28.96 3.85 -29.23
CA ASP A 349 -30.28 3.52 -28.67
C ASP A 349 -30.24 3.07 -27.19
N GLY A 350 -29.05 2.98 -26.60
CA GLY A 350 -28.83 2.57 -25.22
C GLY A 350 -28.80 1.06 -25.00
N THR A 351 -28.73 0.23 -26.05
CA THR A 351 -28.60 -1.24 -25.95
C THR A 351 -27.15 -1.72 -26.01
N PHE A 352 -26.88 -2.95 -25.56
CA PHE A 352 -25.57 -3.60 -25.70
C PHE A 352 -25.47 -4.51 -26.92
N ARG A 353 -26.56 -5.23 -27.23
CA ARG A 353 -26.69 -6.30 -28.22
C ARG A 353 -25.79 -7.51 -27.94
N PRO A 354 -26.02 -8.24 -26.83
CA PRO A 354 -25.12 -9.30 -26.33
C PRO A 354 -24.98 -10.52 -27.26
N TYR A 355 -25.85 -10.67 -28.25
CA TYR A 355 -25.85 -11.81 -29.18
C TYR A 355 -25.35 -11.42 -30.59
N ASP A 356 -25.08 -10.14 -30.84
CA ASP A 356 -24.54 -9.68 -32.12
C ASP A 356 -23.03 -9.96 -32.17
N SER A 357 -22.53 -10.31 -33.35
CA SER A 357 -21.09 -10.43 -33.58
C SER A 357 -20.40 -9.07 -33.43
N VAL A 358 -19.18 -9.06 -32.90
CA VAL A 358 -18.37 -7.84 -32.80
C VAL A 358 -17.73 -7.54 -34.15
N SER A 359 -18.03 -6.37 -34.71
CA SER A 359 -17.37 -5.84 -35.91
C SER A 359 -15.93 -5.42 -35.60
N ARG A 360 -15.07 -5.41 -36.62
CA ARG A 360 -13.66 -5.02 -36.47
C ARG A 360 -13.47 -3.59 -35.98
N GLU A 361 -14.29 -2.66 -36.44
CA GLU A 361 -14.24 -1.27 -35.96
C GLU A 361 -14.63 -1.14 -34.47
N ALA A 362 -15.62 -1.91 -34.00
CA ALA A 362 -16.01 -1.93 -32.59
C ALA A 362 -14.89 -2.53 -31.73
N MET A 363 -14.23 -3.58 -32.23
CA MET A 363 -13.07 -4.16 -31.57
C MET A 363 -11.91 -3.16 -31.44
N ALA A 364 -11.62 -2.36 -32.48
CA ALA A 364 -10.63 -1.29 -32.38
C ALA A 364 -10.98 -0.29 -31.27
N ALA A 365 -12.26 0.08 -31.15
CA ALA A 365 -12.73 0.97 -30.10
C ALA A 365 -12.54 0.39 -28.70
N PHE A 366 -12.83 -0.91 -28.51
CA PHE A 366 -12.61 -1.59 -27.23
C PHE A 366 -11.13 -1.61 -26.85
N PHE A 367 -10.25 -1.99 -27.77
CA PHE A 367 -8.81 -2.01 -27.54
C PHE A 367 -8.25 -0.61 -27.23
N TYR A 368 -8.70 0.43 -27.93
CA TYR A 368 -8.27 1.80 -27.68
C TYR A 368 -8.69 2.30 -26.29
N ARG A 369 -9.94 2.02 -25.89
CA ARG A 369 -10.46 2.45 -24.58
C ARG A 369 -9.87 1.65 -23.44
N ALA A 370 -9.72 0.34 -23.61
CA ALA A 370 -9.04 -0.53 -22.64
C ALA A 370 -7.59 -0.07 -22.40
N ALA A 371 -6.90 0.42 -23.43
CA ALA A 371 -5.56 1.00 -23.29
C ALA A 371 -5.53 2.39 -22.61
N GLY A 372 -6.62 2.82 -21.97
CA GLY A 372 -6.71 4.13 -21.31
C GLY A 372 -6.98 5.31 -22.25
N SER A 373 -7.47 5.06 -23.46
CA SER A 373 -7.74 6.10 -24.48
C SER A 373 -6.54 7.03 -24.73
N PRO A 374 -5.36 6.48 -25.08
CA PRO A 374 -4.10 7.23 -25.15
C PRO A 374 -4.22 8.43 -26.08
N GLN A 375 -3.54 9.54 -25.73
CA GLN A 375 -3.51 10.72 -26.59
C GLN A 375 -2.90 10.35 -27.95
N PHE A 376 -3.73 10.41 -28.98
CA PHE A 376 -3.38 10.03 -30.34
C PHE A 376 -4.05 10.99 -31.32
N GLU A 377 -3.26 11.56 -32.21
CA GLU A 377 -3.75 12.40 -33.30
C GLU A 377 -3.80 11.56 -34.57
N ALA A 378 -5.01 11.28 -35.06
CA ALA A 378 -5.19 10.46 -36.25
C ALA A 378 -4.67 11.21 -37.50
N PRO A 379 -4.00 10.51 -38.43
CA PRO A 379 -3.45 11.15 -39.62
C PRO A 379 -4.56 11.74 -40.50
N ALA A 380 -4.26 12.80 -41.25
CA ALA A 380 -5.22 13.38 -42.20
C ALA A 380 -5.57 12.43 -43.35
N VAL A 381 -4.68 11.49 -43.68
CA VAL A 381 -4.88 10.43 -44.67
C VAL A 381 -4.94 9.09 -43.94
N SER A 382 -5.98 8.32 -44.21
CA SER A 382 -6.17 7.01 -43.60
C SER A 382 -5.06 6.03 -43.97
N PRO A 383 -4.57 5.20 -43.02
CA PRO A 383 -3.67 4.10 -43.33
C PRO A 383 -4.35 2.97 -44.12
N PHE A 384 -5.69 2.97 -44.22
CA PHE A 384 -6.47 1.96 -44.92
C PHE A 384 -7.38 2.58 -45.98
N LYS A 385 -7.47 1.93 -47.14
CA LYS A 385 -8.20 2.45 -48.32
C LYS A 385 -9.73 2.51 -48.12
N ASP A 386 -10.26 1.63 -47.29
CA ASP A 386 -11.69 1.44 -47.03
C ASP A 386 -12.18 2.10 -45.73
N VAL A 387 -11.34 2.89 -45.07
CA VAL A 387 -11.70 3.66 -43.88
C VAL A 387 -11.50 5.13 -44.18
N ALA A 388 -12.59 5.89 -44.29
CA ALA A 388 -12.51 7.35 -44.46
C ALA A 388 -12.18 8.02 -43.13
N SER A 389 -11.55 9.20 -43.16
CA SER A 389 -11.26 9.96 -41.93
C SER A 389 -12.52 10.43 -41.18
N THR A 390 -13.68 10.37 -41.82
CA THR A 390 -15.00 10.66 -41.26
C THR A 390 -15.74 9.39 -40.80
N SER A 391 -15.17 8.20 -41.00
CA SER A 391 -15.80 6.95 -40.57
C SER A 391 -15.88 6.89 -39.04
N PRO A 392 -16.93 6.25 -38.49
CA PRO A 392 -16.95 5.87 -37.08
C PRO A 392 -15.67 5.12 -36.71
N PHE A 393 -15.17 5.38 -35.50
CA PHE A 393 -13.96 4.74 -34.95
C PHE A 393 -12.68 4.90 -35.79
N TYR A 394 -12.62 5.86 -36.72
CA TYR A 394 -11.42 6.10 -37.54
C TYR A 394 -10.16 6.31 -36.68
N LYS A 395 -10.28 7.10 -35.61
CA LYS A 395 -9.17 7.40 -34.71
C LYS A 395 -8.63 6.12 -34.05
N GLU A 396 -9.52 5.26 -33.58
CA GLU A 396 -9.21 4.01 -32.89
C GLU A 396 -8.60 2.99 -33.85
N ILE A 397 -9.13 2.89 -35.07
CA ILE A 397 -8.56 2.06 -36.14
C ILE A 397 -7.15 2.53 -36.51
N ALA A 398 -6.96 3.84 -36.70
CA ALA A 398 -5.67 4.43 -37.03
C ALA A 398 -4.66 4.26 -35.88
N TRP A 399 -5.11 4.42 -34.63
CA TRP A 399 -4.28 4.14 -33.44
C TRP A 399 -3.84 2.68 -33.42
N MET A 400 -4.77 1.75 -33.58
CA MET A 400 -4.47 0.31 -33.54
C MET A 400 -3.47 -0.10 -34.63
N SER A 401 -3.49 0.60 -35.78
CA SER A 401 -2.47 0.47 -36.83
C SER A 401 -1.12 1.05 -36.39
N SER A 402 -1.09 2.26 -35.84
CA SER A 402 0.13 2.92 -35.37
C SER A 402 0.83 2.16 -34.24
N ALA A 403 0.04 1.57 -33.34
CA ALA A 403 0.49 0.71 -32.25
C ALA A 403 0.82 -0.73 -32.70
N LYS A 404 0.66 -1.04 -34.00
CA LYS A 404 0.92 -2.34 -34.64
C LYS A 404 0.08 -3.51 -34.09
N LEU A 405 -1.06 -3.22 -33.49
CA LEU A 405 -2.03 -4.25 -33.08
C LEU A 405 -2.76 -4.82 -34.30
N SER A 406 -3.10 -3.97 -35.28
CA SER A 406 -3.69 -4.39 -36.56
C SER A 406 -2.87 -3.93 -37.75
N THR A 407 -2.65 -4.82 -38.71
CA THR A 407 -1.91 -4.54 -39.96
C THR A 407 -2.82 -4.42 -41.18
N GLY A 408 -4.13 -4.59 -41.03
CA GLY A 408 -5.06 -4.74 -42.14
C GLY A 408 -4.75 -5.97 -43.02
N TRP A 409 -5.22 -5.93 -44.26
CA TRP A 409 -4.97 -6.96 -45.28
C TRP A 409 -3.95 -6.50 -46.32
N ALA A 410 -3.41 -7.45 -47.07
CA ALA A 410 -2.43 -7.21 -48.14
C ALA A 410 -2.97 -6.31 -49.27
N ASP A 411 -4.28 -6.19 -49.41
CA ASP A 411 -4.95 -5.29 -50.37
C ASP A 411 -4.95 -3.80 -49.92
N GLY A 412 -4.55 -3.53 -48.67
CA GLY A 412 -4.54 -2.20 -48.05
C GLY A 412 -5.85 -1.82 -47.36
N ASN A 413 -6.76 -2.78 -47.14
CA ASN A 413 -8.04 -2.57 -46.48
C ASN A 413 -8.01 -2.99 -44.99
N TYR A 414 -8.91 -2.42 -44.18
CA TYR A 414 -9.14 -2.77 -42.78
C TYR A 414 -10.43 -3.57 -42.54
N ARG A 415 -11.37 -3.52 -43.48
CA ARG A 415 -12.67 -4.21 -43.43
C ARG A 415 -13.44 -3.91 -42.13
N PRO A 416 -13.80 -2.65 -41.87
CA PRO A 416 -14.32 -2.22 -40.56
C PRO A 416 -15.60 -2.95 -40.13
N TYR A 417 -16.44 -3.35 -41.09
CA TYR A 417 -17.73 -3.99 -40.84
C TYR A 417 -17.68 -5.52 -40.82
N ASP A 418 -16.55 -6.14 -41.18
CA ASP A 418 -16.39 -7.59 -41.08
C ASP A 418 -16.38 -8.02 -39.60
N GLU A 419 -16.85 -9.23 -39.34
CA GLU A 419 -16.75 -9.85 -38.02
C GLU A 419 -15.28 -10.15 -37.66
N VAL A 420 -14.95 -10.05 -36.37
CA VAL A 420 -13.63 -10.44 -35.88
C VAL A 420 -13.59 -11.94 -35.60
N SER A 421 -12.75 -12.68 -36.33
CA SER A 421 -12.50 -14.09 -36.05
C SER A 421 -11.65 -14.30 -34.79
N ARG A 422 -11.75 -15.47 -34.16
CA ARG A 422 -10.95 -15.82 -32.95
C ARG A 422 -9.44 -15.71 -33.18
N GLU A 423 -8.97 -16.06 -34.38
CA GLU A 423 -7.55 -15.92 -34.77
C GLU A 423 -7.12 -14.45 -34.88
N ALA A 424 -7.99 -13.56 -35.36
CA ALA A 424 -7.71 -12.14 -35.44
C ALA A 424 -7.66 -11.51 -34.04
N THR A 425 -8.59 -11.88 -33.16
CA THR A 425 -8.58 -11.48 -31.74
C THR A 425 -7.28 -11.91 -31.06
N ALA A 426 -6.86 -13.17 -31.23
CA ALA A 426 -5.59 -13.66 -30.68
C ALA A 426 -4.38 -12.89 -31.22
N ALA A 427 -4.37 -12.57 -32.52
CA ALA A 427 -3.30 -11.79 -33.14
C ALA A 427 -3.22 -10.36 -32.57
N PHE A 428 -4.35 -9.73 -32.25
CA PHE A 428 -4.38 -8.41 -31.64
C PHE A 428 -3.78 -8.42 -30.24
N PHE A 429 -4.19 -9.37 -29.37
CA PHE A 429 -3.63 -9.51 -28.02
C PHE A 429 -2.13 -9.83 -28.04
N TYR A 430 -1.70 -10.77 -28.89
CA TYR A 430 -0.29 -11.11 -29.02
C TYR A 430 0.55 -9.88 -29.41
N ARG A 431 0.08 -9.10 -30.39
CA ARG A 431 0.81 -7.90 -30.81
C ARG A 431 0.76 -6.79 -29.76
N ALA A 432 -0.33 -6.66 -29.00
CA ALA A 432 -0.39 -5.68 -27.91
C ALA A 432 0.69 -5.95 -26.88
N ASP A 433 0.83 -7.20 -26.43
CA ASP A 433 1.88 -7.65 -25.51
C ASP A 433 3.29 -7.36 -26.08
N GLN A 434 3.55 -7.77 -27.33
CA GLN A 434 4.85 -7.56 -27.96
C GLN A 434 5.22 -6.08 -28.20
N ASN A 435 4.23 -5.19 -28.26
CA ASN A 435 4.44 -3.74 -28.44
C ASN A 435 4.27 -2.95 -27.13
N GLY A 436 4.15 -3.63 -25.98
CA GLY A 436 4.09 -2.98 -24.66
C GLY A 436 2.79 -2.20 -24.39
N VAL A 437 1.72 -2.50 -25.12
CA VAL A 437 0.39 -1.93 -24.86
C VAL A 437 -0.25 -2.71 -23.71
N LYS A 438 -0.55 -2.02 -22.60
CA LYS A 438 -1.24 -2.58 -21.43
C LYS A 438 -2.74 -2.26 -21.52
N PHE A 439 -3.58 -3.18 -21.05
CA PHE A 439 -5.04 -3.06 -20.95
C PHE A 439 -5.48 -3.18 -19.51
#